data_AF-X1FQ85-F1
#
_entry.id   AF-X1FQ85-F1
#
_cell.length_a   1.000
_cell.length_b   1.000
_cell.length_c   1.000
_cell.angle_alpha   90.00
_cell.angle_beta   90.00
_cell.angle_gamma   90.00
#
_symmetry.space_group_name_H-M   'P 1'
#
loop_
_entity.id
_entity.type
_entity.pdbx_description
1 polymer ?
#
loop_
_entity_poly.entity_id
_entity_poly.type
_entity_poly.pdbx_seq_one_letter_code
_entity_poly.pdbx_strand_id
1 'polypeptide(L)'
;DTKDLIVKYETENGEIIEEKFEMVVLSVGLNPPNDAKYLADKFGIELNEYNFAKTDIFNPVQTTTPGIYACGAFSSPKDIPETVTQASAAAGCVNTLLYDRRDTLITEKTLPPEIFVAGQPPRIGVFVCHCGVNIGGYVDVPQVVKYASSLPNVVLADQNLYTCSADTQTIIKDMIKDYTLNRVIVASCTPRTHEPLFQETIREAGLNRYLFQMANIRDQCSWVHMN
;
A
#
# COMPACT_ATOMS: atom_id res chain seq x y z
N ASP A 1 -16.58 24.07 -32.60
CA ASP A 1 -15.19 23.72 -32.25
C ASP A 1 -15.16 22.46 -31.42
N THR A 2 -14.53 21.41 -31.92
CA THR A 2 -14.47 20.06 -31.33
C THR A 2 -13.59 19.98 -30.08
N LYS A 3 -12.79 21.01 -29.79
CA LYS A 3 -11.81 21.08 -28.68
C LYS A 3 -10.72 19.99 -28.71
N ASP A 4 -10.53 19.33 -29.85
CA ASP A 4 -9.48 18.34 -30.04
C ASP A 4 -8.08 18.96 -29.85
N LEU A 5 -7.15 18.17 -29.32
CA LEU A 5 -5.76 18.55 -29.10
C LEU A 5 -4.94 18.17 -30.32
N ILE A 6 -4.10 19.08 -30.81
CA ILE A 6 -3.17 18.81 -31.92
C ILE A 6 -1.78 18.63 -31.33
N VAL A 7 -1.17 17.46 -31.54
CA VAL A 7 0.21 17.19 -31.16
C VAL A 7 1.07 17.16 -32.42
N LYS A 8 2.13 17.96 -32.42
CA LYS A 8 3.11 18.04 -33.49
C LYS A 8 4.42 17.41 -33.02
N TYR A 9 4.90 16.41 -33.74
CA TYR A 9 6.14 15.71 -33.40
C TYR A 9 6.89 15.27 -34.66
N GLU A 10 8.18 14.98 -34.47
CA GLU A 10 9.07 14.48 -35.52
C GLU A 10 9.19 12.96 -35.39
N THR A 11 9.06 12.24 -36.50
CA THR A 11 9.26 10.78 -36.55
C THR A 11 10.73 10.41 -36.61
N GLU A 12 11.05 9.11 -36.44
CA GLU A 12 12.41 8.59 -36.59
C GLU A 12 13.03 8.87 -37.98
N ASN A 13 12.19 9.10 -39.00
CA ASN A 13 12.63 9.42 -40.36
C ASN A 13 12.79 10.94 -40.62
N GLY A 14 12.58 11.79 -39.62
CA GLY A 14 12.65 13.24 -39.74
C GLY A 14 11.40 13.90 -40.34
N GLU A 15 10.32 13.14 -40.53
CA GLU A 15 9.05 13.69 -41.00
C GLU A 15 8.30 14.34 -39.84
N ILE A 16 7.87 15.59 -40.03
CA ILE A 16 7.04 16.31 -39.06
C ILE A 16 5.58 15.93 -39.29
N ILE A 17 4.95 15.35 -38.29
CA ILE A 17 3.55 14.94 -38.31
C ILE A 17 2.74 15.81 -37.34
N GLU A 18 1.51 16.15 -37.74
CA GLU A 18 0.50 16.77 -36.88
C GLU A 18 -0.69 15.80 -36.74
N GLU A 19 -0.97 15.34 -35.52
CA GLU A 19 -2.06 14.43 -35.22
C GLU A 19 -3.07 15.05 -34.25
N LYS A 20 -4.35 14.68 -34.41
CA LYS A 20 -5.45 15.12 -33.56
C LYS A 20 -5.81 14.03 -32.56
N PHE A 21 -5.91 14.41 -31.29
CA PHE A 21 -6.26 13.53 -30.18
C PHE A 21 -7.40 14.14 -29.35
N GLU A 22 -8.30 13.29 -28.86
CA GLU A 22 -9.36 13.71 -27.93
C GLU A 22 -8.81 13.91 -26.50
N MET A 23 -7.71 13.24 -26.17
CA MET A 23 -7.02 13.33 -24.88
C MET A 23 -5.52 13.15 -25.06
N VAL A 24 -4.73 13.98 -24.36
CA VAL A 24 -3.28 13.84 -24.26
C VAL A 24 -2.92 13.67 -22.79
N VAL A 25 -2.27 12.55 -22.45
CA VAL A 25 -1.79 12.28 -21.10
C VAL A 25 -0.30 12.60 -21.03
N LEU A 26 0.08 13.54 -20.15
CA LEU A 26 1.47 13.92 -19.96
C LEU A 26 2.14 12.97 -18.96
N SER A 27 3.11 12.18 -19.44
CA SER A 27 3.99 11.37 -18.59
C SER A 27 5.02 12.26 -17.89
N VAL A 28 4.57 13.01 -16.88
CA VAL A 28 5.42 13.94 -16.13
C VAL A 28 6.47 13.22 -15.27
N GLY A 29 7.62 13.86 -15.09
CA GLY A 29 8.69 13.37 -14.22
C GLY A 29 8.38 13.51 -12.73
N LEU A 30 9.30 13.00 -11.90
CA LEU A 30 9.26 13.12 -10.45
C LEU A 30 10.05 14.36 -10.01
N ASN A 31 9.43 15.19 -9.17
CA ASN A 31 10.09 16.26 -8.43
C ASN A 31 10.29 15.84 -6.97
N PRO A 32 11.28 16.43 -6.27
CA PRO A 32 11.39 16.26 -4.83
C PRO A 32 10.15 16.79 -4.11
N PRO A 33 9.87 16.35 -2.88
CA PRO A 33 8.73 16.82 -2.12
C PRO A 33 8.84 18.34 -1.86
N ASN A 34 7.70 19.03 -1.83
CA ASN A 34 7.65 20.50 -1.67
C ASN A 34 8.31 20.99 -0.36
N ASP A 35 8.37 20.13 0.66
CA ASP A 35 8.98 20.37 1.96
C ASP A 35 10.41 19.78 2.09
N ALA A 36 11.05 19.41 0.98
CA ALA A 36 12.40 18.83 0.97
C ALA A 36 13.42 19.64 1.79
N LYS A 37 13.40 20.98 1.67
CA LYS A 37 14.29 21.86 2.44
C LYS A 37 14.00 21.81 3.94
N TYR A 38 12.73 21.80 4.32
CA TYR A 38 12.34 21.68 5.73
C TYR A 38 12.79 20.34 6.31
N LEU A 39 12.62 19.24 5.57
CA LEU A 39 13.12 17.92 5.97
C LEU A 39 14.65 17.92 6.09
N ALA A 40 15.35 18.50 5.11
CA ALA A 40 16.80 18.63 5.11
C ALA A 40 17.31 19.37 6.35
N ASP A 41 16.73 20.54 6.65
CA ASP A 41 17.08 21.35 7.82
C ASP A 41 16.77 20.61 9.13
N LYS A 42 15.61 19.93 9.21
CA LYS A 42 15.17 19.21 10.42
C LYS A 42 16.05 18.01 10.76
N PHE A 43 16.47 17.26 9.75
CA PHE A 43 17.34 16.09 9.92
C PHE A 43 18.82 16.45 9.78
N GLY A 44 19.15 17.69 9.42
CA GLY A 44 20.53 18.15 9.23
C GLY A 44 21.24 17.42 8.09
N ILE A 45 20.55 17.15 6.97
CA ILE A 45 21.12 16.55 5.76
C ILE A 45 21.22 17.58 4.64
N GLU A 46 22.12 17.37 3.68
CA GLU A 46 22.20 18.21 2.48
C GLU A 46 21.28 17.70 1.37
N LEU A 47 20.85 18.63 0.51
CA LEU A 47 20.19 18.30 -0.75
C LEU A 47 21.17 18.39 -1.92
N ASN A 48 20.90 17.66 -3.01
CA ASN A 48 21.64 17.78 -4.26
C ASN A 48 21.14 18.97 -5.10
N GLU A 49 21.73 19.19 -6.27
CA GLU A 49 21.39 20.30 -7.19
C GLU A 49 19.93 20.28 -7.66
N TYR A 50 19.25 19.14 -7.57
CA TYR A 50 17.85 18.94 -7.93
C TYR A 50 16.90 18.97 -6.73
N ASN A 51 17.39 19.33 -5.53
CA ASN A 51 16.65 19.34 -4.26
C ASN A 51 16.18 17.96 -3.72
N PHE A 52 16.78 16.86 -4.17
CA PHE A 52 16.63 15.54 -3.53
C PHE A 52 17.67 15.35 -2.42
N ALA A 53 17.46 14.38 -1.53
CA ALA A 53 18.44 14.05 -0.49
C ALA A 53 19.79 13.68 -1.12
N LYS A 54 20.87 14.37 -0.73
CA LYS A 54 22.21 14.07 -1.21
C LYS A 54 22.73 12.80 -0.51
N THR A 55 23.09 11.81 -1.30
CA THR A 55 23.60 10.51 -0.82
C THR A 55 25.03 10.26 -1.30
N ASP A 56 25.71 9.33 -0.63
CA ASP A 56 27.05 8.89 -1.02
C ASP A 56 27.04 8.06 -2.32
N ILE A 57 28.16 8.08 -3.06
CA ILE A 57 28.32 7.40 -4.35
C ILE A 57 28.48 5.88 -4.17
N PHE A 58 29.16 5.44 -3.12
CA PHE A 58 29.40 4.03 -2.83
C PHE A 58 28.34 3.44 -1.90
N ASN A 59 27.72 4.28 -1.06
CA ASN A 59 26.59 3.92 -0.22
C ASN A 59 25.35 4.78 -0.56
N PRO A 60 24.52 4.35 -1.52
CA PRO A 60 23.45 5.18 -2.10
C PRO A 60 22.26 5.42 -1.16
N VAL A 61 22.30 4.89 0.07
CA VAL A 61 21.30 5.17 1.11
C VAL A 61 21.83 6.05 2.23
N GLN A 62 23.16 6.26 2.30
CA GLN A 62 23.77 7.09 3.32
C GLN A 62 23.71 8.55 2.89
N THR A 63 23.13 9.39 3.76
CA THR A 63 23.09 10.84 3.55
C THR A 63 24.43 11.47 3.91
N THR A 64 24.52 12.80 3.78
CA THR A 64 25.69 13.56 4.24
C THR A 64 25.91 13.51 5.75
N THR A 65 24.91 13.05 6.52
CA THR A 65 24.99 12.98 7.97
C THR A 65 25.05 11.53 8.44
N PRO A 66 26.14 11.13 9.11
CA PRO A 66 26.28 9.77 9.63
C PRO A 66 25.12 9.37 10.56
N GLY A 67 24.60 8.16 10.36
CA GLY A 67 23.44 7.65 11.10
C GLY A 67 22.08 8.06 10.53
N ILE A 68 22.05 8.93 9.51
CA ILE A 68 20.82 9.31 8.80
C ILE A 68 20.87 8.73 7.39
N TYR A 69 19.82 8.00 7.03
CA TYR A 69 19.70 7.30 5.76
C TYR A 69 18.48 7.79 4.99
N ALA A 70 18.59 7.86 3.66
CA ALA A 70 17.50 8.17 2.76
C ALA A 70 17.27 6.97 1.83
N CYS A 71 16.01 6.62 1.57
CA CYS A 71 15.64 5.59 0.60
C CYS A 71 14.37 5.98 -0.16
N GLY A 72 14.20 5.41 -1.35
CA GLY A 72 13.06 5.67 -2.21
C GLY A 72 13.15 7.01 -2.93
N ALA A 73 11.99 7.52 -3.35
CA ALA A 73 11.89 8.64 -4.28
C ALA A 73 12.44 9.98 -3.76
N PHE A 74 12.68 10.12 -2.44
CA PHE A 74 13.35 11.32 -1.92
C PHE A 74 14.85 11.36 -2.22
N SER A 75 15.48 10.21 -2.52
CA SER A 75 16.89 10.17 -2.93
C SER A 75 17.10 10.54 -4.41
N SER A 76 16.16 10.14 -5.27
CA SER A 76 16.07 10.51 -6.69
C SER A 76 14.76 9.94 -7.27
N PRO A 77 14.37 10.29 -8.51
CA PRO A 77 13.36 9.54 -9.26
C PRO A 77 13.74 8.06 -9.33
N LYS A 78 12.79 7.18 -9.00
CA LYS A 78 12.99 5.72 -8.88
C LYS A 78 11.69 4.97 -9.13
N ASP A 79 11.81 3.71 -9.53
CA ASP A 79 10.70 2.79 -9.57
C ASP A 79 10.48 2.08 -8.21
N ILE A 80 9.46 1.22 -8.16
CA ILE A 80 9.09 0.48 -6.96
C ILE A 80 10.18 -0.56 -6.58
N PRO A 81 10.66 -1.43 -7.48
CA PRO A 81 11.75 -2.37 -7.17
C PRO A 81 13.00 -1.71 -6.58
N GLU A 82 13.46 -0.60 -7.16
CA GLU A 82 14.62 0.14 -6.66
C GLU A 82 14.35 0.74 -5.28
N THR A 83 13.16 1.29 -5.07
CA THR A 83 12.73 1.83 -3.77
C THR A 83 12.75 0.76 -2.68
N VAL A 84 12.21 -0.43 -2.96
CA VAL A 84 12.21 -1.57 -2.02
C VAL A 84 13.63 -2.05 -1.73
N THR A 85 14.48 -2.07 -2.74
CA THR A 85 15.90 -2.44 -2.61
C THR A 85 16.63 -1.45 -1.70
N GLN A 86 16.47 -0.15 -1.93
CA GLN A 86 17.07 0.87 -1.07
C GLN A 86 16.52 0.84 0.35
N ALA A 87 15.22 0.59 0.54
CA ALA A 87 14.65 0.47 1.88
C ALA A 87 15.32 -0.67 2.68
N SER A 88 15.57 -1.80 2.01
CA SER A 88 16.30 -2.93 2.59
C SER A 88 17.76 -2.58 2.90
N ALA A 89 18.43 -1.88 1.99
CA ALA A 89 19.81 -1.42 2.21
C ALA A 89 19.94 -0.43 3.37
N ALA A 90 19.02 0.54 3.48
CA ALA A 90 18.97 1.49 4.57
C ALA A 90 18.74 0.78 5.92
N ALA A 91 17.79 -0.16 5.98
CA ALA A 91 17.55 -0.99 7.15
C ALA A 91 18.79 -1.83 7.53
N GLY A 92 19.52 -2.35 6.54
CA GLY A 92 20.79 -3.05 6.75
C GLY A 92 21.85 -2.17 7.40
N CYS A 93 22.03 -0.95 6.90
CA CYS A 93 22.99 0.01 7.47
C CYS A 93 22.61 0.39 8.91
N VAL A 94 21.33 0.65 9.16
CA VAL A 94 20.82 0.93 10.52
C VAL A 94 21.06 -0.26 11.45
N ASN A 95 20.85 -1.49 10.98
CA ASN A 95 21.12 -2.69 11.77
C ASN A 95 22.60 -2.84 12.15
N THR A 96 23.53 -2.39 11.30
CA THR A 96 24.96 -2.34 11.66
C THR A 96 25.21 -1.39 12.83
N LEU A 97 24.57 -0.22 12.84
CA LEU A 97 24.69 0.74 13.95
C LEU A 97 24.04 0.25 15.24
N LEU A 98 22.94 -0.50 15.13
CA LEU A 98 22.16 -0.98 16.27
C LEU A 98 22.55 -2.40 16.73
N TYR A 99 23.59 -3.00 16.14
CA TYR A 99 23.96 -4.39 16.37
C TYR A 99 24.12 -4.72 17.87
N ASP A 100 24.86 -3.90 18.61
CA ASP A 100 25.12 -4.11 20.05
C ASP A 100 23.88 -3.89 20.93
N ARG A 101 22.80 -3.34 20.37
CA ARG A 101 21.52 -3.07 21.06
C ARG A 101 20.41 -4.03 20.62
N ARG A 102 20.73 -5.03 19.81
CA ARG A 102 19.77 -6.04 19.39
C ARG A 102 19.08 -6.67 20.60
N ASP A 103 17.77 -6.85 20.49
CA ASP A 103 16.90 -7.47 21.50
C ASP A 103 16.73 -6.68 22.82
N THR A 104 17.39 -5.53 22.99
CA THR A 104 17.33 -4.77 24.26
C THR A 104 16.01 -4.03 24.51
N LEU A 105 15.24 -3.76 23.46
CA LEU A 105 13.93 -3.08 23.52
C LEU A 105 12.79 -3.94 22.96
N ILE A 106 12.99 -5.26 22.85
CA ILE A 106 11.91 -6.16 22.45
C ILE A 106 10.88 -6.21 23.56
N THR A 107 9.65 -5.78 23.26
CA THR A 107 8.48 -5.99 24.09
C THR A 107 7.71 -7.20 23.59
N GLU A 108 7.33 -8.10 24.47
CA GLU A 108 6.41 -9.17 24.12
C GLU A 108 5.05 -8.56 23.74
N LYS A 109 4.55 -8.90 22.56
CA LYS A 109 3.25 -8.42 22.08
C LYS A 109 2.14 -9.09 22.89
N THR A 110 1.54 -8.35 23.82
CA THR A 110 0.38 -8.85 24.59
C THR A 110 -0.88 -8.76 23.72
N LEU A 111 -1.36 -9.91 23.26
CA LEU A 111 -2.64 -10.01 22.56
C LEU A 111 -3.79 -10.00 23.57
N PRO A 112 -4.95 -9.39 23.23
CA PRO A 112 -6.13 -9.49 24.09
C PRO A 112 -6.58 -10.96 24.22
N PRO A 113 -7.29 -11.34 25.30
CA PRO A 113 -7.93 -12.64 25.39
C PRO A 113 -8.82 -12.93 24.17
N GLU A 114 -8.91 -14.19 23.76
CA GLU A 114 -9.80 -14.56 22.66
C GLU A 114 -11.27 -14.38 23.08
N ILE A 115 -12.04 -13.73 22.21
CA ILE A 115 -13.47 -13.56 22.38
C ILE A 115 -14.13 -14.91 22.11
N PHE A 116 -14.84 -15.44 23.11
CA PHE A 116 -15.57 -16.69 22.98
C PHE A 116 -16.82 -16.49 22.11
N VAL A 117 -16.82 -17.08 20.92
CA VAL A 117 -17.92 -16.94 19.93
C VAL A 117 -18.58 -18.27 19.57
N ALA A 118 -18.22 -19.37 20.24
CA ALA A 118 -18.81 -20.67 19.95
C ALA A 118 -20.31 -20.67 20.33
N GLY A 119 -21.15 -21.22 19.44
CA GLY A 119 -22.61 -21.24 19.61
C GLY A 119 -23.32 -19.92 19.27
N GLN A 120 -22.59 -18.84 18.96
CA GLN A 120 -23.20 -17.58 18.52
C GLN A 120 -23.53 -17.63 17.02
N PRO A 121 -24.61 -16.98 16.56
CA PRO A 121 -24.88 -16.84 15.13
C PRO A 121 -23.74 -16.07 14.44
N PRO A 122 -23.40 -16.38 13.18
CA PRO A 122 -22.37 -15.64 12.46
C PRO A 122 -22.76 -14.17 12.30
N ARG A 123 -21.76 -13.30 12.52
CA ARG A 123 -21.80 -11.85 12.31
C ARG A 123 -20.55 -11.51 11.50
N ILE A 124 -20.73 -11.45 10.19
CA ILE A 124 -19.66 -11.40 9.21
C ILE A 124 -19.41 -9.95 8.81
N GLY A 125 -18.15 -9.52 8.88
CA GLY A 125 -17.68 -8.29 8.22
C GLY A 125 -16.97 -8.63 6.92
N VAL A 126 -17.38 -8.02 5.81
CA VAL A 126 -16.78 -8.20 4.49
C VAL A 126 -16.04 -6.93 4.08
N PHE A 127 -14.75 -7.04 3.76
CA PHE A 127 -13.92 -5.92 3.35
C PHE A 127 -13.41 -6.15 1.92
N VAL A 128 -13.87 -5.33 0.97
CA VAL A 128 -13.52 -5.46 -0.45
C VAL A 128 -12.45 -4.45 -0.81
N CYS A 129 -11.31 -4.93 -1.33
CA CYS A 129 -10.18 -4.09 -1.69
C CYS A 129 -10.30 -3.60 -3.13
N HIS A 130 -9.98 -2.33 -3.38
CA HIS A 130 -9.77 -1.82 -4.75
C HIS A 130 -8.37 -2.14 -5.27
N CYS A 131 -7.38 -2.25 -4.38
CA CYS A 131 -5.97 -2.45 -4.73
C CYS A 131 -5.48 -1.40 -5.75
N GLY A 132 -5.88 -0.15 -5.55
CA GLY A 132 -5.76 0.90 -6.57
C GLY A 132 -6.61 0.56 -7.80
N VAL A 133 -5.98 0.47 -8.96
CA VAL A 133 -6.65 0.09 -10.22
C VAL A 133 -6.59 -1.42 -10.49
N ASN A 134 -5.86 -2.20 -9.68
CA ASN A 134 -5.67 -3.63 -9.97
C ASN A 134 -6.97 -4.44 -9.83
N ILE A 135 -7.83 -4.08 -8.87
CA ILE A 135 -9.16 -4.68 -8.73
C ILE A 135 -10.21 -3.65 -9.16
N GLY A 136 -10.16 -2.44 -8.60
CA GLY A 136 -11.14 -1.37 -8.88
C GLY A 136 -11.17 -0.88 -10.33
N GLY A 137 -10.16 -1.20 -11.14
CA GLY A 137 -10.15 -0.89 -12.57
C GLY A 137 -10.95 -1.87 -13.44
N TYR A 138 -11.24 -3.08 -12.94
CA TYR A 138 -11.86 -4.16 -13.72
C TYR A 138 -13.08 -4.81 -13.03
N VAL A 139 -13.17 -4.71 -11.71
CA VAL A 139 -14.28 -5.20 -10.91
C VAL A 139 -15.05 -4.02 -10.35
N ASP A 140 -16.38 -4.02 -10.49
CA ASP A 140 -17.26 -3.05 -9.83
C ASP A 140 -17.32 -3.34 -8.32
N VAL A 141 -16.33 -2.82 -7.59
CA VAL A 141 -16.20 -2.99 -6.14
C VAL A 141 -17.45 -2.49 -5.38
N PRO A 142 -18.03 -1.31 -5.69
CA PRO A 142 -19.30 -0.90 -5.09
C PRO A 142 -20.44 -1.92 -5.28
N GLN A 143 -20.57 -2.52 -6.46
CA GLN A 143 -21.57 -3.57 -6.69
C GLN A 143 -21.27 -4.83 -5.89
N VAL A 144 -20.00 -5.23 -5.77
CA VAL A 144 -19.59 -6.37 -4.93
C VAL A 144 -19.91 -6.12 -3.45
N VAL A 145 -19.66 -4.92 -2.93
CA VAL A 145 -20.05 -4.54 -1.56
C VAL A 145 -21.56 -4.61 -1.37
N LYS A 146 -22.33 -4.09 -2.33
CA LYS A 146 -23.80 -4.13 -2.29
C LYS A 146 -24.32 -5.57 -2.30
N TYR A 147 -23.73 -6.44 -3.11
CA TYR A 147 -24.05 -7.87 -3.13
C TYR A 147 -23.67 -8.55 -1.81
N ALA A 148 -22.46 -8.31 -1.31
CA ALA A 148 -22.01 -8.88 -0.04
C ALA A 148 -22.93 -8.48 1.12
N SER A 149 -23.41 -7.23 1.14
CA SER A 149 -24.35 -6.72 2.14
C SER A 149 -25.69 -7.43 2.16
N SER A 150 -26.11 -8.07 1.06
CA SER A 150 -27.39 -8.80 0.99
C SER A 150 -27.27 -10.27 1.40
N LEU A 151 -26.05 -10.78 1.62
CA LEU A 151 -25.82 -12.16 2.00
C LEU A 151 -26.21 -12.42 3.46
N PRO A 152 -26.68 -13.64 3.78
CA PRO A 152 -27.05 -13.99 5.14
C PRO A 152 -25.85 -13.80 6.09
N ASN A 153 -26.14 -13.32 7.30
CA ASN A 153 -25.16 -13.12 8.38
C ASN A 153 -24.12 -12.02 8.14
N VAL A 154 -24.09 -11.37 6.98
CA VAL A 154 -23.25 -10.20 6.75
C VAL A 154 -23.88 -9.01 7.46
N VAL A 155 -23.21 -8.51 8.49
CA VAL A 155 -23.68 -7.36 9.29
C VAL A 155 -23.01 -6.06 8.85
N LEU A 156 -21.89 -6.16 8.13
CA LEU A 156 -21.12 -5.06 7.59
C LEU A 156 -20.45 -5.52 6.30
N ALA A 157 -20.57 -4.72 5.24
CA ALA A 157 -19.69 -4.81 4.10
C ALA A 157 -19.16 -3.42 3.76
N ASP A 158 -17.85 -3.31 3.58
CA ASP A 158 -17.17 -2.05 3.32
C ASP A 158 -16.08 -2.22 2.24
N GLN A 159 -15.63 -1.11 1.66
CA GLN A 159 -14.58 -1.07 0.65
C GLN A 159 -13.45 -0.14 1.03
N ASN A 160 -12.23 -0.52 0.70
CA ASN A 160 -11.03 0.27 0.99
C ASN A 160 -10.10 0.31 -0.22
N LEU A 161 -9.35 1.41 -0.37
CA LEU A 161 -8.40 1.54 -1.48
C LEU A 161 -7.29 0.49 -1.39
N TYR A 162 -6.75 0.28 -0.19
CA TYR A 162 -5.73 -0.71 0.14
C TYR A 162 -6.02 -1.37 1.49
N THR A 163 -6.74 -2.49 1.48
CA THR A 163 -7.14 -3.17 2.74
C THR A 163 -5.96 -3.62 3.60
N CYS A 164 -4.79 -3.86 3.01
CA CYS A 164 -3.58 -4.24 3.75
C CYS A 164 -2.84 -3.07 4.41
N SER A 165 -3.25 -1.81 4.19
CA SER A 165 -2.57 -0.65 4.80
C SER A 165 -2.71 -0.65 6.32
N ALA A 166 -1.73 -0.08 7.03
CA ALA A 166 -1.73 -0.01 8.49
C ALA A 166 -2.96 0.73 9.04
N ASP A 167 -3.39 1.79 8.36
CA ASP A 167 -4.59 2.55 8.72
C ASP A 167 -5.84 1.68 8.59
N THR A 168 -5.99 0.95 7.46
CA THR A 168 -7.16 0.08 7.25
C THR A 168 -7.18 -1.09 8.23
N GLN A 169 -6.02 -1.64 8.61
CA GLN A 169 -5.96 -2.66 9.65
C GLN A 169 -6.49 -2.15 10.99
N THR A 170 -6.24 -0.88 11.32
CA THR A 170 -6.80 -0.26 12.53
C THR A 170 -8.32 -0.13 12.42
N ILE A 171 -8.82 0.35 11.27
CA ILE A 171 -10.25 0.44 10.98
C ILE A 171 -10.94 -0.92 11.11
N ILE A 172 -10.35 -2.00 10.55
CA ILE A 172 -10.90 -3.35 10.67
C ILE A 172 -11.01 -3.78 12.15
N LYS A 173 -9.98 -3.50 12.96
CA LYS A 173 -10.01 -3.81 14.41
C LYS A 173 -11.11 -3.07 15.15
N ASP A 174 -11.35 -1.81 14.80
CA ASP A 174 -12.41 -1.01 15.40
C ASP A 174 -13.78 -1.49 14.96
N MET A 175 -13.96 -1.77 13.66
CA MET A 175 -15.21 -2.32 13.13
C MET A 175 -15.56 -3.70 13.70
N ILE A 176 -14.56 -4.54 14.01
CA ILE A 176 -14.78 -5.81 14.73
C ILE A 176 -15.46 -5.57 16.08
N LYS A 177 -15.04 -4.53 16.81
CA LYS A 177 -15.61 -4.17 18.11
C LYS A 177 -16.98 -3.50 17.95
N ASP A 178 -17.05 -2.47 17.12
CA ASP A 178 -18.25 -1.63 16.95
C ASP A 178 -19.45 -2.42 16.44
N TYR A 179 -19.21 -3.34 15.49
CA TYR A 179 -20.25 -4.17 14.90
C TYR A 179 -20.34 -5.56 15.52
N THR A 180 -19.58 -5.83 16.60
CA THR A 180 -19.50 -7.15 17.26
C THR A 180 -19.33 -8.29 16.27
N LEU A 181 -18.38 -8.13 15.34
CA LEU A 181 -18.10 -9.13 14.32
C LEU A 181 -17.48 -10.37 14.97
N ASN A 182 -17.85 -11.54 14.47
CA ASN A 182 -17.24 -12.79 14.88
C ASN A 182 -16.67 -13.60 13.71
N ARG A 183 -16.80 -13.11 12.47
CA ARG A 183 -16.16 -13.63 11.27
C ARG A 183 -15.72 -12.45 10.40
N VAL A 184 -14.57 -12.57 9.75
CA VAL A 184 -14.05 -11.53 8.85
C VAL A 184 -13.71 -12.14 7.51
N ILE A 185 -14.20 -11.53 6.43
CA ILE A 185 -13.87 -11.87 5.07
C ILE A 185 -13.16 -10.69 4.43
N VAL A 186 -12.00 -10.91 3.82
CA VAL A 186 -11.35 -9.91 2.98
C VAL A 186 -11.33 -10.40 1.54
N ALA A 187 -11.99 -9.66 0.65
CA ALA A 187 -11.95 -9.89 -0.79
C ALA A 187 -10.86 -9.03 -1.42
N SER A 188 -9.71 -9.62 -1.73
CA SER A 188 -8.55 -8.89 -2.26
C SER A 188 -7.60 -9.78 -3.09
N CYS A 189 -6.32 -9.84 -2.73
CA CYS A 189 -5.28 -10.61 -3.40
C CYS A 189 -5.23 -12.08 -2.98
N THR A 190 -4.15 -12.78 -3.37
CA THR A 190 -3.90 -14.16 -2.94
C THR A 190 -3.72 -14.32 -1.42
N PRO A 191 -4.28 -15.38 -0.80
CA PRO A 191 -4.05 -15.71 0.61
C PRO A 191 -2.57 -15.97 0.90
N ARG A 192 -1.81 -16.45 -0.07
CA ARG A 192 -0.37 -16.74 0.09
C ARG A 192 0.44 -15.52 0.54
N THR A 193 0.01 -14.31 0.18
CA THR A 193 0.74 -13.08 0.48
C THR A 193 0.27 -12.43 1.77
N HIS A 194 -1.05 -12.24 1.95
CA HIS A 194 -1.59 -11.38 2.99
C HIS A 194 -2.57 -12.05 3.96
N GLU A 195 -2.86 -13.35 3.83
CA GLU A 195 -3.67 -14.05 4.84
C GLU A 195 -3.05 -13.97 6.25
N PRO A 196 -1.74 -14.21 6.44
CA PRO A 196 -1.13 -14.09 7.78
C PRO A 196 -1.27 -12.69 8.38
N LEU A 197 -1.24 -11.64 7.53
CA LEU A 197 -1.41 -10.25 7.95
C LEU A 197 -2.81 -10.05 8.55
N PHE A 198 -3.86 -10.43 7.82
CA PHE A 198 -5.23 -10.23 8.28
C PHE A 198 -5.60 -11.14 9.45
N GLN A 199 -5.07 -12.36 9.48
CA GLN A 199 -5.18 -13.24 10.65
C GLN A 199 -4.62 -12.59 11.91
N GLU A 200 -3.48 -11.91 11.80
CA GLU A 200 -2.89 -11.15 12.90
C GLU A 200 -3.73 -9.90 13.23
N THR A 201 -4.23 -9.16 12.24
CA THR A 201 -5.13 -8.02 12.45
C THR A 201 -6.37 -8.41 13.27
N ILE A 202 -7.06 -9.49 12.91
CA ILE A 202 -8.26 -9.91 13.67
C ILE A 202 -7.88 -10.48 15.04
N ARG A 203 -6.69 -11.07 15.17
CA ARG A 203 -6.19 -11.56 16.46
C ARG A 203 -5.91 -10.42 17.42
N GLU A 204 -5.37 -9.31 16.94
CA GLU A 204 -5.21 -8.07 17.71
C GLU A 204 -6.55 -7.47 18.17
N ALA A 205 -7.65 -7.74 17.46
CA ALA A 205 -9.00 -7.37 17.88
C ALA A 205 -9.62 -8.37 18.89
N GLY A 206 -8.96 -9.49 19.17
CA GLY A 206 -9.45 -10.54 20.07
C GLY A 206 -10.17 -11.70 19.39
N LEU A 207 -10.31 -11.71 18.06
CA LEU A 207 -10.89 -12.86 17.36
C LEU A 207 -9.86 -13.97 17.16
N ASN A 208 -10.33 -15.21 17.13
CA ASN A 208 -9.49 -16.33 16.75
C ASN A 208 -9.07 -16.19 15.28
N ARG A 209 -7.79 -16.40 14.97
CA ARG A 209 -7.21 -16.22 13.63
C ARG A 209 -7.90 -17.05 12.53
N TYR A 210 -8.49 -18.18 12.89
CA TYR A 210 -9.17 -19.09 11.95
C TYR A 210 -10.63 -18.71 11.69
N LEU A 211 -11.10 -17.59 12.25
CA LEU A 211 -12.39 -16.97 11.94
C LEU A 211 -12.26 -15.92 10.81
N PHE A 212 -11.11 -15.89 10.17
CA PHE A 212 -10.81 -15.12 8.97
C PHE A 212 -10.93 -15.99 7.71
N GLN A 213 -11.43 -15.41 6.63
CA GLN A 213 -11.37 -16.02 5.30
C GLN A 213 -10.94 -14.98 4.26
N MET A 214 -10.09 -15.38 3.32
CA MET A 214 -9.72 -14.55 2.19
C MET A 214 -10.42 -15.03 0.92
N ALA A 215 -10.98 -14.09 0.15
CA ALA A 215 -11.48 -14.33 -1.19
C ALA A 215 -10.54 -13.65 -2.20
N ASN A 216 -9.92 -14.43 -3.08
CA ASN A 216 -8.98 -13.92 -4.07
C ASN A 216 -9.74 -13.41 -5.30
N ILE A 217 -9.93 -12.10 -5.38
CA ILE A 217 -10.62 -11.43 -6.50
C ILE A 217 -9.66 -10.62 -7.37
N ARG A 218 -8.35 -10.68 -7.09
CA ARG A 218 -7.32 -10.03 -7.91
C ARG A 218 -6.67 -11.03 -8.85
N ASP A 219 -5.82 -11.88 -8.31
CA ASP A 219 -4.99 -12.83 -9.04
C ASP A 219 -5.85 -13.87 -9.77
N GLN A 220 -7.02 -14.20 -9.22
CA GLN A 220 -7.98 -15.18 -9.77
C GLN A 220 -9.23 -14.56 -10.41
N CYS A 221 -9.31 -13.24 -10.53
CA CYS A 221 -10.44 -12.59 -11.18
C CYS A 221 -10.00 -11.34 -11.95
N SER A 222 -9.77 -10.20 -11.29
CA SER A 222 -9.54 -8.93 -11.98
C SER A 222 -8.37 -8.98 -12.97
N TRP A 223 -7.24 -9.59 -12.62
CA TRP A 223 -6.05 -9.67 -13.49
C TRP A 223 -6.20 -10.64 -14.67
N VAL A 224 -7.11 -11.61 -14.59
CA VAL A 224 -7.29 -12.64 -15.65
C VAL A 224 -8.53 -12.39 -16.50
N HIS A 225 -9.33 -11.37 -16.16
CA HIS A 225 -10.58 -11.01 -16.83
C HIS A 225 -10.63 -9.50 -17.13
N MET A 226 -9.51 -8.94 -17.59
CA MET A 226 -9.39 -7.51 -17.90
C MET A 226 -10.12 -7.08 -19.19
N ASN A 227 -10.63 -8.05 -19.97
CA ASN A 227 -11.28 -7.86 -21.27
C ASN A 227 -12.74 -8.34 -21.23
#